data_AF-A0AAI9ZW29-F1
#
_entry.id   AF-A0AAI9ZW29-F1
#
_cell.length_a   1.000
_cell.length_b   1.000
_cell.length_c   1.000
_cell.angle_alpha   90.00
_cell.angle_beta   90.00
_cell.angle_gamma   90.00
#
_symmetry.space_group_name_H-M   'P 1'
#
loop_
_entity.id
_entity.type
_entity.pdbx_description
1 polymer ?
#
loop_
_entity_poly.entity_id
_entity_poly.type
_entity_poly.pdbx_seq_one_letter_code
_entity_poly.pdbx_strand_id
1 'polypeptide(L)'
;MATDHQKAEEADRLTLLPAELLVDIIEHVDVASHLNLACTCKKIAKCSAGILRRHRKAHNQYGVVSDLQPATMPTLLRNIVTHRDPLITCHIRSLEIWGRRRFWEDWRPFMLQPRERFDEDALPLEWLFEDEERAEYMRLFEDMFHPDHYDTCMAKQQLDEGKDGILKVLLTAICPRLNSVKYVLCDAGNRDESLV
;
A
#
# COMPACT_ATOMS: atom_id res chain seq x y z
N MET A 1 48.56 40.31 15.03
CA MET A 1 47.62 40.27 13.89
C MET A 1 47.54 38.83 13.43
N ALA A 2 46.65 38.07 14.06
CA ALA A 2 46.40 36.68 13.73
C ALA A 2 45.37 36.65 12.59
N THR A 3 45.75 35.98 11.52
CA THR A 3 45.03 35.79 10.27
C THR A 3 43.62 35.21 10.47
N ASP A 4 42.64 35.82 9.80
CA ASP A 4 41.21 35.46 9.63
C ASP A 4 40.94 34.05 9.04
N HIS A 5 41.89 33.12 9.09
CA HIS A 5 41.84 31.83 8.41
C HIS A 5 41.33 30.66 9.26
N GLN A 6 40.73 30.92 10.43
CA GLN A 6 40.29 29.87 11.37
C GLN A 6 38.80 29.88 11.69
N LYS A 7 37.97 30.42 10.78
CA LYS A 7 36.51 30.39 10.90
C LYS A 7 35.79 29.94 9.63
N ALA A 8 36.45 29.15 8.79
CA ALA A 8 35.72 28.22 7.94
C ALA A 8 35.28 27.07 8.87
N GLU A 9 34.19 27.28 9.62
CA GLU A 9 33.39 26.19 10.15
C GLU A 9 33.28 25.13 9.05
N GLU A 10 33.44 23.84 9.39
CA GLU A 10 33.18 22.72 8.50
C GLU A 10 31.73 22.82 8.01
N ALA A 11 31.51 23.63 6.97
CA ALA A 11 30.24 23.76 6.32
C ALA A 11 29.96 22.38 5.75
N ASP A 12 28.93 21.72 6.29
CA ASP A 12 28.49 20.42 5.82
C ASP A 12 28.40 20.46 4.29
N ARG A 13 29.23 19.64 3.64
CA ARG A 13 29.42 19.63 2.19
C ARG A 13 28.11 19.42 1.45
N LEU A 14 27.14 18.74 2.08
CA LEU A 14 25.81 18.55 1.54
C LEU A 14 25.06 19.88 1.39
N THR A 15 25.16 20.78 2.37
CA THR A 15 24.48 22.07 2.34
C THR A 15 25.05 23.07 1.33
N LEU A 16 26.21 22.78 0.73
CA LEU A 16 26.79 23.59 -0.34
C LEU A 16 26.15 23.29 -1.71
N LEU A 17 25.49 22.15 -1.87
CA LEU A 17 24.88 21.75 -3.14
C LEU A 17 23.72 22.68 -3.54
N PRO A 18 23.47 22.88 -4.85
CA PRO A 18 22.26 23.51 -5.37
C PRO A 18 20.98 22.84 -4.85
N ALA A 19 19.89 23.59 -4.80
CA ALA A 19 18.60 23.09 -4.29
C ALA A 19 18.07 21.90 -5.11
N GLU A 20 18.28 21.90 -6.42
CA GLU A 20 17.86 20.82 -7.33
C GLU A 20 18.58 19.50 -7.01
N LEU A 21 19.91 19.53 -6.82
CA LEU A 21 20.67 18.35 -6.43
C LEU A 21 20.27 17.84 -5.04
N LEU A 22 19.95 18.74 -4.11
CA LEU A 22 19.44 18.34 -2.80
C LEU A 22 18.09 17.63 -2.92
N VAL A 23 17.17 18.13 -3.74
CA VAL A 23 15.87 17.48 -3.97
C VAL A 23 16.05 16.11 -4.60
N ASP A 24 16.92 15.99 -5.61
CA ASP A 24 17.24 14.71 -6.26
C ASP A 24 17.83 13.70 -5.26
N ILE A 25 18.80 14.11 -4.42
CA ILE A 25 19.34 13.26 -3.35
C ILE A 25 18.24 12.83 -2.38
N ILE A 26 17.36 13.76 -1.97
CA ILE A 26 16.25 13.46 -1.05
C ILE A 26 15.32 12.41 -1.65
N GLU A 27 15.06 12.40 -2.95
CA GLU A 27 14.21 11.39 -3.61
C GLU A 27 14.81 9.97 -3.58
N HIS A 28 16.12 9.86 -3.39
CA HIS A 28 16.83 8.58 -3.26
C HIS A 28 17.04 8.13 -1.81
N VAL A 29 16.66 8.95 -0.83
CA VAL A 29 16.76 8.60 0.59
C VAL A 29 15.63 7.63 0.94
N ASP A 30 15.89 6.75 1.89
CA ASP A 30 14.85 5.86 2.40
C ASP A 30 13.63 6.66 2.90
N VAL A 31 12.43 6.20 2.54
CA VAL A 31 11.16 6.90 2.82
C VAL A 31 10.96 7.15 4.31
N ALA A 32 11.39 6.23 5.18
CA ALA A 32 11.26 6.42 6.63
C ALA A 32 12.22 7.48 7.18
N SER A 33 13.30 7.78 6.44
CA SER A 33 14.37 8.71 6.84
C SER A 33 14.14 10.16 6.38
N HIS A 34 13.19 10.41 5.47
CA HIS A 34 12.91 11.76 4.95
C HIS A 34 12.65 12.81 6.03
N LEU A 35 11.89 12.49 7.08
CA LEU A 35 11.61 13.43 8.16
C LEU A 35 12.87 13.73 8.98
N ASN A 36 13.63 12.70 9.34
CA ASN A 36 14.87 12.86 10.09
C ASN A 36 15.88 13.71 9.30
N LEU A 37 16.01 13.45 7.99
CA LEU A 37 16.83 14.23 7.09
C LEU A 37 16.39 15.69 7.04
N ALA A 38 15.08 15.95 6.89
CA ALA A 38 14.54 17.31 6.90
C ALA A 38 14.82 18.06 8.21
N CYS A 39 14.90 17.36 9.34
CA CYS A 39 15.17 17.93 10.65
C CYS A 39 16.66 18.27 10.90
N THR A 40 17.58 17.89 10.00
CA THR A 40 19.02 18.14 10.18
C THR A 40 19.40 19.62 10.05
N CYS A 41 18.89 20.32 9.02
CA CYS A 41 19.19 21.74 8.82
C CYS A 41 18.09 22.48 8.03
N LYS A 42 18.06 23.82 8.14
CA LYS A 42 17.05 24.68 7.51
C LYS A 42 17.04 24.57 5.98
N LYS A 43 18.20 24.37 5.33
CA LYS A 43 18.28 24.26 3.87
C LYS A 43 17.63 22.97 3.39
N ILE A 44 17.99 21.84 4.00
CA ILE A 44 17.42 20.52 3.69
C ILE A 44 15.94 20.48 4.02
N ALA A 45 15.50 21.10 5.12
CA ALA A 45 14.07 21.23 5.45
C ALA A 45 13.27 21.92 4.34
N LYS A 46 13.80 23.00 3.75
CA LYS A 46 13.17 23.71 2.63
C LYS A 46 13.10 22.84 1.38
N CYS A 47 14.19 22.16 1.02
CA CYS A 47 14.23 21.23 -0.11
C CYS A 47 13.27 20.03 0.09
N SER A 48 13.13 19.55 1.33
CA SER A 48 12.27 18.42 1.67
C SER A 48 10.77 18.77 1.71
N ALA A 49 10.40 20.05 1.61
CA ALA A 49 9.00 20.48 1.77
C ALA A 49 8.03 19.82 0.77
N GLY A 50 8.51 19.51 -0.44
CA GLY A 50 7.76 18.79 -1.47
C GLY A 50 7.45 17.34 -1.05
N ILE A 51 8.50 16.57 -0.72
CA ILE A 51 8.35 15.17 -0.32
C ILE A 51 7.53 15.05 0.98
N LEU A 52 7.76 15.91 1.98
CA LEU A 52 6.99 15.91 3.23
C LEU A 52 5.50 16.21 2.99
N ARG A 53 5.17 17.01 1.97
CA ARG A 53 3.77 17.23 1.56
C ARG A 53 3.17 15.96 0.96
N ARG A 54 3.92 15.19 0.16
CA ARG A 54 3.48 13.87 -0.33
C ARG A 54 3.25 12.91 0.82
N HIS A 55 4.15 12.86 1.82
CA HIS A 55 3.95 12.05 3.03
C HIS A 55 2.63 12.37 3.73
N ARG A 56 2.33 13.64 3.95
CA ARG A 56 1.06 14.05 4.57
C ARG A 56 -0.15 13.64 3.75
N LYS A 57 -0.11 13.81 2.42
CA LYS A 57 -1.22 13.39 1.54
C LYS A 57 -1.44 11.88 1.62
N ALA A 58 -0.38 11.09 1.51
CA ALA A 58 -0.48 9.64 1.58
C ALA A 58 -0.90 9.15 2.96
N HIS A 59 -0.44 9.77 4.04
CA HIS A 59 -0.90 9.45 5.39
C HIS A 59 -2.41 9.67 5.53
N ASN A 60 -2.92 10.80 5.05
CA ASN A 60 -4.35 11.11 5.12
C ASN A 60 -5.19 10.18 4.23
N GLN A 61 -4.66 9.73 3.10
CA GLN A 61 -5.37 8.91 2.13
C GLN A 61 -5.32 7.41 2.45
N TYR A 62 -4.16 6.90 2.88
CA TYR A 62 -3.88 5.47 3.02
C TYR A 62 -3.64 5.04 4.47
N GLY A 63 -3.71 5.95 5.45
CA GLY A 63 -3.48 5.62 6.86
C GLY A 63 -4.34 4.44 7.34
N VAL A 64 -5.62 4.43 6.94
CA VAL A 64 -6.54 3.30 7.12
C VAL A 64 -7.09 2.94 5.75
N VAL A 65 -6.88 1.69 5.33
CA VAL A 65 -7.43 1.16 4.08
C VAL A 65 -8.44 0.08 4.42
N SER A 66 -9.60 0.15 3.77
CA SER A 66 -10.68 -0.82 3.93
C SER A 66 -11.14 -1.39 2.59
N ASP A 67 -11.35 -2.70 2.53
CA ASP A 67 -11.91 -3.40 1.37
C ASP A 67 -13.46 -3.40 1.34
N LEU A 68 -14.11 -2.48 2.07
CA LEU A 68 -15.56 -2.23 1.97
C LEU A 68 -15.97 -2.04 0.51
N GLN A 69 -15.22 -1.22 -0.24
CA GLN A 69 -15.41 -1.08 -1.68
C GLN A 69 -14.56 -2.13 -2.41
N PRO A 70 -15.13 -2.85 -3.39
CA PRO A 70 -14.46 -3.99 -4.03
C PRO A 70 -13.20 -3.56 -4.80
N ALA A 71 -13.18 -2.35 -5.35
CA ALA A 71 -12.05 -1.84 -6.12
C ALA A 71 -10.84 -1.45 -5.26
N THR A 72 -10.98 -1.32 -3.93
CA THR A 72 -9.91 -0.76 -3.08
C THR A 72 -8.63 -1.60 -3.12
N MET A 73 -8.72 -2.92 -2.88
CA MET A 73 -7.53 -3.77 -2.83
C MET A 73 -6.83 -3.88 -4.19
N PRO A 74 -7.54 -4.17 -5.30
CA PRO A 74 -6.90 -4.26 -6.62
C PRO A 74 -6.27 -2.94 -7.06
N THR A 75 -6.99 -1.81 -6.89
CA THR A 75 -6.45 -0.49 -7.25
C THR A 75 -5.21 -0.17 -6.44
N LEU A 76 -5.22 -0.47 -5.14
CA LEU A 76 -4.09 -0.20 -4.27
C LEU A 76 -2.87 -1.06 -4.65
N LEU A 77 -3.07 -2.36 -4.91
CA LEU A 77 -1.98 -3.23 -5.35
C LEU A 77 -1.43 -2.82 -6.70
N ARG A 78 -2.29 -2.46 -7.66
CA ARG A 78 -1.84 -1.96 -8.97
C ARG A 78 -0.98 -0.71 -8.79
N ASN A 79 -1.42 0.22 -7.95
CA ASN A 79 -0.66 1.42 -7.66
C ASN A 79 0.67 1.14 -6.96
N ILE A 80 0.73 0.16 -6.05
CA ILE A 80 1.96 -0.16 -5.32
C ILE A 80 2.94 -0.95 -6.17
N VAL A 81 2.48 -2.02 -6.82
CA VAL A 81 3.32 -2.99 -7.53
C VAL A 81 3.70 -2.47 -8.90
N THR A 82 2.73 -1.96 -9.68
CA THR A 82 2.98 -1.49 -11.04
C THR A 82 3.67 -0.13 -11.04
N HIS A 83 3.26 0.82 -10.19
CA HIS A 83 3.89 2.16 -10.15
C HIS A 83 5.06 2.27 -9.18
N ARG A 84 5.34 1.23 -8.38
CA ARG A 84 6.50 1.16 -7.47
C ARG A 84 6.69 2.40 -6.59
N ASP A 85 5.61 2.98 -6.04
CA ASP A 85 5.71 4.12 -5.11
C ASP A 85 5.83 3.61 -3.65
N PRO A 86 7.05 3.57 -3.06
CA PRO A 86 7.26 3.09 -1.69
C PRO A 86 6.64 4.01 -0.63
N LEU A 87 6.22 5.23 -1.01
CA LEU A 87 5.59 6.16 -0.10
C LEU A 87 4.19 5.66 0.30
N ILE A 88 3.44 5.03 -0.61
CA ILE A 88 2.10 4.51 -0.33
C ILE A 88 2.17 3.42 0.74
N THR A 89 3.01 2.40 0.54
CA THR A 89 3.15 1.25 1.46
C THR A 89 3.62 1.68 2.85
N CYS A 90 4.51 2.67 2.93
CA CYS A 90 5.01 3.18 4.21
C CYS A 90 3.94 3.91 5.03
N HIS A 91 2.87 4.40 4.40
CA HIS A 91 1.78 5.12 5.06
C HIS A 91 0.57 4.29 5.41
N ILE A 92 0.45 3.05 4.92
CA ILE A 92 -0.60 2.12 5.33
C ILE A 92 -0.33 1.66 6.77
N ARG A 93 -1.24 2.01 7.70
CA ARG A 93 -1.12 1.67 9.14
C ARG A 93 -2.13 0.64 9.58
N SER A 94 -3.32 0.66 8.99
CA SER A 94 -4.38 -0.27 9.31
C SER A 94 -5.02 -0.80 8.05
N LEU A 95 -5.20 -2.12 7.99
CA LEU A 95 -6.03 -2.79 7.00
C LEU A 95 -7.31 -3.28 7.67
N GLU A 96 -8.45 -2.93 7.10
CA GLU A 96 -9.77 -3.39 7.53
C GLU A 96 -10.32 -4.31 6.45
N ILE A 97 -10.37 -5.59 6.77
CA ILE A 97 -10.77 -6.68 5.89
C ILE A 97 -12.19 -7.10 6.24
N TRP A 98 -13.11 -6.92 5.31
CA TRP A 98 -14.52 -7.21 5.42
C TRP A 98 -14.84 -8.47 4.64
N GLY A 99 -15.43 -9.45 5.32
CA GLY A 99 -15.84 -10.72 4.74
C GLY A 99 -14.79 -11.42 3.88
N ARG A 100 -15.26 -12.24 2.93
CA ARG A 100 -14.42 -12.99 1.99
C ARG A 100 -15.06 -12.95 0.61
N ARG A 101 -14.32 -12.50 -0.41
CA ARG A 101 -14.70 -12.64 -1.81
C ARG A 101 -14.10 -13.93 -2.34
N ARG A 102 -14.96 -14.92 -2.62
CA ARG A 102 -14.56 -16.26 -3.04
C ARG A 102 -14.56 -16.39 -4.56
N PHE A 103 -15.38 -15.59 -5.22
CA PHE A 103 -15.52 -15.58 -6.67
C PHE A 103 -15.72 -14.15 -7.17
N TRP A 104 -15.60 -13.93 -8.48
CA TRP A 104 -15.83 -12.63 -9.11
C TRP A 104 -17.23 -12.04 -8.82
N GLU A 105 -18.24 -12.88 -8.61
CA GLU A 105 -19.60 -12.45 -8.29
C GLU A 105 -19.71 -11.78 -6.91
N ASP A 106 -18.78 -12.08 -5.99
CA ASP A 106 -18.69 -11.51 -4.64
C ASP A 106 -18.01 -10.13 -4.63
N TRP A 107 -17.53 -9.63 -5.77
CA TRP A 107 -16.81 -8.35 -5.86
C TRP A 107 -17.73 -7.14 -5.81
N ARG A 108 -18.55 -7.09 -4.77
CA ARG A 108 -19.53 -6.05 -4.52
C ARG A 108 -19.13 -5.23 -3.28
N PRO A 109 -19.69 -4.02 -3.12
CA PRO A 109 -19.58 -3.28 -1.87
C PRO A 109 -20.14 -4.07 -0.69
N PHE A 110 -19.49 -3.97 0.46
CA PHE A 110 -20.06 -4.44 1.73
C PHE A 110 -21.02 -3.41 2.29
N MET A 111 -22.18 -3.87 2.74
CA MET A 111 -23.15 -3.04 3.43
C MET A 111 -22.76 -2.86 4.90
N LEU A 112 -22.77 -1.60 5.35
CA LEU A 112 -22.59 -1.28 6.77
C LEU A 112 -23.87 -1.58 7.58
N GLN A 113 -25.03 -1.58 6.93
CA GLN A 113 -26.34 -1.93 7.48
C GLN A 113 -27.25 -2.50 6.38
N PRO A 114 -27.86 -3.69 6.57
CA PRO A 114 -27.54 -4.66 7.61
C PRO A 114 -26.06 -5.08 7.50
N ARG A 115 -25.40 -5.21 8.65
CA ARG A 115 -24.00 -5.64 8.69
C ARG A 115 -23.92 -7.03 8.05
N GLU A 116 -22.78 -7.32 7.45
CA GLU A 116 -22.39 -8.70 7.08
C GLU A 116 -22.91 -9.21 5.74
N ARG A 117 -23.34 -8.32 4.83
CA ARG A 117 -23.74 -8.70 3.46
C ARG A 117 -23.08 -7.84 2.41
N PHE A 118 -22.89 -8.45 1.24
CA PHE A 118 -22.67 -7.71 0.01
C PHE A 118 -23.96 -6.97 -0.37
N ASP A 119 -23.81 -5.82 -1.00
CA ASP A 119 -24.90 -5.12 -1.65
C ASP A 119 -25.38 -5.96 -2.84
N GLU A 120 -26.49 -6.68 -2.68
CA GLU A 120 -27.07 -7.56 -3.71
C GLU A 120 -27.64 -6.77 -4.90
N ASP A 121 -27.97 -5.50 -4.70
CA ASP A 121 -28.47 -4.60 -5.74
C ASP A 121 -27.32 -4.02 -6.58
N ALA A 122 -26.10 -4.00 -6.03
CA ALA A 122 -24.90 -3.56 -6.75
C ALA A 122 -24.38 -4.64 -7.69
N LEU A 123 -24.04 -4.26 -8.92
CA LEU A 123 -23.35 -5.15 -9.85
C LEU A 123 -21.94 -5.49 -9.33
N PRO A 124 -21.47 -6.74 -9.52
CA PRO A 124 -20.08 -7.08 -9.25
C PRO A 124 -19.12 -6.17 -10.01
N LEU A 125 -17.99 -5.86 -9.40
CA LEU A 125 -16.91 -5.13 -10.05
C LEU A 125 -16.36 -5.96 -11.21
N GLU A 126 -16.46 -5.41 -12.41
CA GLU A 126 -15.73 -5.91 -13.56
C GLU A 126 -14.27 -5.46 -13.46
N TRP A 127 -13.44 -6.28 -12.78
CA TRP A 127 -12.01 -6.06 -12.71
C TRP A 127 -11.28 -7.04 -13.61
N LEU A 128 -10.42 -6.49 -14.47
CA LEU A 128 -9.54 -7.28 -15.32
C LEU A 128 -8.10 -7.04 -14.87
N PHE A 129 -7.45 -8.12 -14.45
CA PHE A 129 -6.02 -8.11 -14.23
C PHE A 129 -5.31 -8.32 -15.57
N GLU A 130 -4.44 -7.39 -15.93
CA GLU A 130 -3.57 -7.54 -17.10
C GLU A 130 -2.59 -8.70 -16.86
N ASP A 131 -2.12 -9.34 -17.94
CA ASP A 131 -1.21 -10.48 -17.81
C ASP A 131 0.10 -10.09 -17.11
N GLU A 132 0.59 -8.88 -17.37
CA GLU A 132 1.78 -8.32 -16.70
C GLU A 132 1.53 -8.04 -15.22
N GLU A 133 0.36 -7.50 -14.86
CA GLU A 133 -0.03 -7.27 -13.46
C GLU A 133 -0.11 -8.60 -12.69
N ARG A 134 -0.70 -9.63 -13.30
CA ARG A 134 -0.77 -10.98 -12.71
C ARG A 134 0.62 -11.57 -12.51
N ALA A 135 1.49 -11.46 -13.52
CA ALA A 135 2.85 -11.96 -13.44
C ALA A 135 3.63 -11.27 -12.30
N GLU A 136 3.48 -9.95 -12.14
CA GLU A 136 4.15 -9.20 -11.07
C GLU A 136 3.61 -9.56 -9.68
N TYR A 137 2.30 -9.78 -9.50
CA TYR A 137 1.76 -10.25 -8.22
C TYR A 137 2.27 -11.64 -7.86
N MET A 138 2.36 -12.54 -8.82
CA MET A 138 2.88 -13.89 -8.58
C MET A 138 4.39 -13.88 -8.31
N ARG A 139 5.16 -13.06 -9.03
CA ARG A 139 6.60 -12.85 -8.77
C ARG A 139 6.81 -12.34 -7.34
N LEU A 140 6.03 -11.33 -6.94
CA LEU A 140 6.07 -10.80 -5.58
C LEU A 140 5.67 -11.84 -4.53
N PHE A 141 4.64 -12.64 -4.81
CA PHE A 141 4.22 -13.73 -3.92
C PHE A 141 5.34 -14.77 -3.75
N GLU A 142 5.98 -15.17 -4.85
CA GLU A 142 7.10 -16.11 -4.83
C GLU A 142 8.31 -15.54 -4.05
N ASP A 143 8.69 -14.30 -4.32
CA ASP A 143 9.82 -13.61 -3.68
C ASP A 143 9.62 -13.45 -2.16
N MET A 144 8.39 -13.23 -1.71
CA MET A 144 8.09 -12.97 -0.30
C MET A 144 7.86 -14.24 0.52
N PHE A 145 7.13 -15.21 -0.04
CA PHE A 145 6.65 -16.37 0.72
C PHE A 145 7.39 -17.66 0.41
N HIS A 146 8.16 -17.71 -0.68
CA HIS A 146 8.88 -18.91 -1.13
C HIS A 146 7.99 -20.18 -1.15
N PRO A 147 6.79 -20.11 -1.77
CA PRO A 147 5.87 -21.24 -1.86
C PRO A 147 6.46 -22.38 -2.69
N ASP A 148 5.96 -23.59 -2.50
CA ASP A 148 6.25 -24.68 -3.42
C ASP A 148 5.46 -24.52 -4.74
N HIS A 149 5.76 -25.37 -5.73
CA HIS A 149 5.11 -25.31 -7.04
C HIS A 149 3.59 -25.51 -6.96
N TYR A 150 3.12 -26.32 -6.02
CA TYR A 150 1.69 -26.61 -5.86
C TYR A 150 0.97 -25.37 -5.33
N ASP A 151 1.50 -24.75 -4.28
CA ASP A 151 0.94 -23.52 -3.69
C ASP A 151 0.96 -22.36 -4.68
N THR A 152 2.01 -22.23 -5.51
CA THR A 152 2.04 -21.25 -6.61
C THR A 152 0.94 -21.48 -7.63
N CYS A 153 0.73 -22.72 -8.07
CA CYS A 153 -0.33 -23.05 -9.03
C CYS A 153 -1.72 -22.79 -8.43
N MET A 154 -1.93 -23.18 -7.18
CA MET A 154 -3.17 -22.89 -6.45
C MET A 154 -3.40 -21.40 -6.32
N ALA A 155 -2.36 -20.61 -6.02
CA ALA A 155 -2.48 -19.17 -5.91
C ALA A 155 -2.90 -18.54 -7.26
N LYS A 156 -2.27 -18.93 -8.37
CA LYS A 156 -2.67 -18.47 -9.71
C LYS A 156 -4.15 -18.75 -9.99
N GLN A 157 -4.57 -19.99 -9.76
CA GLN A 157 -5.97 -20.38 -9.94
C GLN A 157 -6.91 -19.56 -9.06
N GLN A 158 -6.57 -19.36 -7.79
CA GLN A 158 -7.40 -18.57 -6.88
C GLN A 158 -7.56 -17.12 -7.34
N LEU A 159 -6.49 -16.51 -7.85
CA LEU A 159 -6.53 -15.16 -8.39
C LEU A 159 -7.45 -15.09 -9.62
N ASP A 160 -7.36 -16.06 -10.53
CA ASP A 160 -8.20 -16.13 -11.73
C ASP A 160 -9.68 -16.39 -11.40
N GLU A 161 -9.97 -17.15 -10.34
CA GLU A 161 -11.33 -17.38 -9.83
C GLU A 161 -11.92 -16.15 -9.12
N GLY A 162 -11.12 -15.12 -8.83
CA GLY A 162 -11.56 -13.92 -8.12
C GLY A 162 -11.51 -14.05 -6.60
N LYS A 163 -10.67 -14.93 -6.05
CA LYS A 163 -10.45 -14.99 -4.59
C LYS A 163 -9.56 -13.86 -4.14
N ASP A 164 -10.01 -13.11 -3.14
CA ASP A 164 -9.28 -11.94 -2.63
C ASP A 164 -8.11 -12.27 -1.69
N GLY A 165 -7.93 -13.54 -1.31
CA GLY A 165 -6.96 -13.98 -0.30
C GLY A 165 -5.53 -13.56 -0.63
N ILE A 166 -5.09 -13.78 -1.87
CA ILE A 166 -3.72 -13.44 -2.31
C ILE A 166 -3.49 -11.94 -2.24
N LEU A 167 -4.47 -11.15 -2.69
CA LEU A 167 -4.37 -9.69 -2.68
C LEU A 167 -4.23 -9.16 -1.25
N LYS A 168 -5.02 -9.72 -0.33
CA LYS A 168 -4.96 -9.37 1.10
C LYS A 168 -3.62 -9.76 1.72
N VAL A 169 -3.09 -10.94 1.39
CA VAL A 169 -1.79 -11.43 1.87
C VAL A 169 -0.64 -10.56 1.34
N LEU A 170 -0.64 -10.25 0.03
CA LEU A 170 0.35 -9.38 -0.59
C LEU A 170 0.35 -7.98 0.04
N LEU A 171 -0.82 -7.35 0.18
CA LEU A 171 -0.92 -6.03 0.83
C LEU A 171 -0.40 -6.05 2.25
N THR A 172 -0.73 -7.10 3.01
CA THR A 172 -0.26 -7.24 4.40
C THR A 172 1.27 -7.33 4.45
N ALA A 173 1.87 -8.05 3.52
CA ALA A 173 3.31 -8.29 3.51
C ALA A 173 4.12 -7.08 3.01
N ILE A 174 3.66 -6.36 1.99
CA ILE A 174 4.40 -5.23 1.41
C ILE A 174 4.34 -3.93 2.21
N CYS A 175 3.54 -3.88 3.28
CA CYS A 175 3.37 -2.68 4.10
C CYS A 175 4.30 -2.71 5.33
N PRO A 176 5.50 -2.09 5.28
CA PRO A 176 6.53 -2.26 6.31
C PRO A 176 6.15 -1.65 7.67
N ARG A 177 5.11 -0.82 7.73
CA ARG A 177 4.68 -0.15 8.97
C ARG A 177 3.19 -0.34 9.26
N LEU A 178 2.66 -1.47 8.78
CA LEU A 178 1.33 -1.95 9.13
C LEU A 178 1.29 -2.28 10.63
N ASN A 179 0.41 -1.60 11.36
CA ASN A 179 0.28 -1.74 12.81
C ASN A 179 -0.90 -2.65 13.20
N SER A 180 -1.93 -2.72 12.34
CA SER A 180 -3.12 -3.52 12.62
C SER A 180 -3.78 -4.08 11.37
N VAL A 181 -4.24 -5.32 11.46
CA VAL A 181 -5.15 -5.94 10.50
C VAL A 181 -6.42 -6.32 11.26
N LYS A 182 -7.55 -5.75 10.86
CA LYS A 182 -8.85 -6.03 11.48
C LYS A 182 -9.67 -6.87 10.53
N TYR A 183 -10.14 -8.02 11.01
CA TYR A 183 -11.09 -8.85 10.28
C TYR A 183 -12.49 -8.57 10.81
N VAL A 184 -13.35 -8.04 9.94
CA VAL A 184 -14.78 -7.93 10.18
C VAL A 184 -15.42 -9.15 9.56
N LEU A 185 -15.58 -10.19 10.40
CA LEU A 185 -16.26 -11.40 10.00
C LEU A 185 -17.72 -11.06 9.70
N CYS A 186 -18.13 -11.36 8.48
CA CYS A 186 -19.53 -11.40 8.12
C CYS A 186 -20.01 -12.80 8.48
N ASP A 187 -20.88 -12.93 9.48
CA ASP A 187 -21.47 -14.22 9.78
C ASP A 187 -22.31 -14.61 8.56
N ALA A 188 -22.12 -15.83 8.07
CA ALA A 188 -22.94 -16.37 7.00
C ALA A 188 -24.29 -16.81 7.60
N GLY A 189 -24.94 -15.92 8.35
CA GLY A 189 -26.28 -16.05 8.89
C GLY A 189 -27.30 -15.49 7.91
N ASN A 190 -27.41 -16.15 6.75
CA ASN A 190 -28.65 -16.31 5.98
C ASN A 190 -28.32 -17.18 4.77
N ARG A 191 -28.12 -18.48 5.01
CA ARG A 191 -28.81 -19.42 4.13
C ARG A 191 -30.28 -19.20 4.42
N ASP A 192 -30.95 -18.56 3.48
CA ASP A 192 -32.39 -18.48 3.47
C ASP A 192 -32.94 -19.89 3.75
N GLU A 193 -33.77 -20.02 4.79
CA GLU A 193 -34.48 -21.25 5.14
C GLU A 193 -35.60 -21.57 4.11
N SER A 194 -35.48 -21.06 2.87
CA SER A 194 -36.41 -21.31 1.77
C SER A 194 -36.19 -22.67 1.09
N LEU A 195 -35.40 -23.57 1.68
CA LEU A 195 -35.52 -25.00 1.44
C LEU A 195 -36.62 -25.60 2.33
N VAL A 196 -37.87 -25.35 1.92
CA VAL A 196 -39.01 -26.27 2.05
C VAL A 196 -39.48 -26.62 0.66
#